data_AF-A0A355BK84-F1
#
_entry.id   AF-A0A355BK84-F1
#
_cell.length_a   1.000
_cell.length_b   1.000
_cell.length_c   1.000
_cell.angle_alpha   90.00
_cell.angle_beta   90.00
_cell.angle_gamma   90.00
#
_symmetry.space_group_name_H-M   'P 1'
#
loop_
_entity.id
_entity.type
_entity.pdbx_description
1 polymer ?
#
loop_
_entity_poly.entity_id
_entity_poly.type
_entity_poly.pdbx_seq_one_letter_code
_entity_poly.pdbx_strand_id
1 'polypeptide(L)'
;QAKKAEKELRRLGYDIVQVDRINRYPAGQLGDALYNPLSGQISSLTNLVLDSSLPDHAAILAGSDPSVSGMSANDRPGRYPFILTVVTENEQVEQAVQVIKQHGGFV
;
A
#
# COMPACT_ATOMS: atom_id res chain seq x y z
N GLN A 1 -5.03 9.19 -0.09
CA GLN A 1 -5.30 9.96 -1.31
C GLN A 1 -5.49 9.04 -2.52
N ALA A 2 -4.65 8.02 -2.74
CA ALA A 2 -4.83 7.03 -3.81
C ALA A 2 -6.23 6.38 -3.89
N LYS A 3 -6.77 5.82 -2.79
CA LYS A 3 -8.15 5.27 -2.77
C LYS A 3 -9.25 6.30 -3.07
N LYS A 4 -8.99 7.60 -2.87
CA LYS A 4 -9.95 8.67 -3.21
C LYS A 4 -9.91 8.96 -4.71
N ALA A 5 -8.70 9.02 -5.29
CA ALA A 5 -8.51 9.12 -6.74
C ALA A 5 -9.17 7.94 -7.47
N GLU A 6 -8.98 6.71 -6.98
CA GLU A 6 -9.64 5.52 -7.55
C GLU A 6 -11.16 5.66 -7.57
N LYS A 7 -11.77 6.03 -6.43
CA LYS A 7 -13.23 6.19 -6.35
C LYS A 7 -13.76 7.26 -7.31
N GLU A 8 -13.02 8.34 -7.48
CA GLU A 8 -13.40 9.40 -8.41
C GLU A 8 -13.27 8.96 -9.86
N LEU A 9 -12.18 8.30 -10.24
CA LEU A 9 -12.00 7.75 -11.58
C LEU A 9 -13.09 6.71 -11.89
N ARG A 10 -13.41 5.79 -10.97
CA ARG A 10 -14.52 4.85 -11.17
C ARG A 10 -15.86 5.55 -11.37
N ARG A 11 -16.12 6.64 -10.63
CA ARG A 11 -17.34 7.45 -10.79
C ARG A 11 -17.42 8.13 -12.16
N LEU A 12 -16.28 8.49 -12.73
CA LEU A 12 -16.17 9.12 -14.05
C LEU A 12 -16.28 8.12 -15.21
N GLY A 13 -16.42 6.82 -14.93
CA GLY A 13 -16.62 5.79 -15.96
C GLY A 13 -15.37 5.02 -16.37
N TYR A 14 -14.28 5.13 -15.61
CA TYR A 14 -13.08 4.33 -15.87
C TYR A 14 -13.27 2.91 -15.31
N ASP A 15 -13.30 1.91 -16.20
CA ASP A 15 -13.53 0.52 -15.82
C ASP A 15 -12.32 -0.13 -15.14
N ILE A 16 -11.12 0.15 -15.67
CA ILE A 16 -9.87 -0.47 -15.22
C ILE A 16 -9.08 0.56 -14.41
N VAL A 17 -9.30 0.53 -13.10
CA VAL A 17 -8.54 1.31 -12.12
C VAL A 17 -8.04 0.38 -11.02
N GLN A 18 -6.74 0.36 -10.77
CA GLN A 18 -6.12 -0.46 -9.71
C GLN A 18 -5.20 0.40 -8.84
N VAL A 19 -5.27 0.17 -7.52
CA VAL A 19 -4.36 0.78 -6.54
C VAL A 19 -3.51 -0.33 -5.96
N ASP A 20 -2.22 -0.27 -6.26
CA ASP A 20 -1.22 -1.19 -5.74
C ASP A 20 -0.39 -0.51 -4.65
N ARG A 21 0.05 -1.27 -3.65
CA ARG A 21 0.93 -0.77 -2.59
C ARG A 21 2.32 -1.37 -2.78
N ILE A 22 3.33 -0.50 -2.80
CA ILE A 22 4.72 -0.93 -2.80
C ILE A 22 5.15 -1.14 -1.35
N ASN A 23 5.58 -2.35 -1.03
CA ASN A 23 6.16 -2.69 0.27
C ASN A 23 7.60 -3.21 0.06
N ARG A 24 8.52 -2.82 0.95
CA ARG A 24 9.91 -3.34 0.98
C ARG A 24 9.94 -4.82 1.40
N TYR A 25 8.98 -5.22 2.22
CA TYR A 25 8.82 -6.59 2.68
C TYR A 25 7.71 -7.27 1.89
N PRO A 26 7.81 -8.58 1.63
CA PRO A 26 6.76 -9.33 0.94
C PRO A 26 5.45 -9.16 1.70
N ALA A 27 4.49 -8.53 1.01
CA ALA A 27 3.17 -8.28 1.55
C ALA A 27 2.50 -9.63 1.85
N GLY A 28 2.06 -9.78 3.09
CA GLY A 28 1.22 -10.91 3.49
C GLY A 28 -0.23 -10.66 3.12
N GLN A 29 -1.06 -11.70 3.13
CA GLN A 29 -2.53 -11.58 3.12
C GLN A 29 -3.09 -10.83 4.35
N LEU A 30 -2.22 -10.34 5.24
CA LEU A 30 -2.54 -9.56 6.43
C LEU A 30 -3.19 -8.20 6.14
N GLY A 31 -3.07 -7.68 4.91
CA GLY A 31 -3.52 -6.34 4.56
C GLY A 31 -5.03 -6.06 4.68
N ASP A 32 -5.88 -7.10 4.66
CA ASP A 32 -7.35 -6.96 4.80
C ASP A 32 -7.97 -7.86 5.88
N ALA A 33 -7.19 -8.74 6.52
CA ALA A 33 -7.71 -9.63 7.56
C ALA A 33 -7.54 -9.00 8.95
N LEU A 34 -8.65 -8.78 9.65
CA LEU A 34 -8.65 -8.37 11.06
C LEU A 34 -8.17 -9.53 11.93
N TYR A 35 -6.89 -9.54 12.29
CA TYR A 35 -6.36 -10.51 13.25
C TYR A 35 -6.55 -10.00 14.69
N ASN A 36 -7.11 -10.86 15.54
CA ASN A 36 -7.16 -10.60 16.97
C ASN A 36 -5.79 -10.91 17.58
N PRO A 37 -5.06 -9.94 18.14
CA PRO A 37 -3.75 -10.20 18.76
C PRO A 37 -3.81 -11.14 19.97
N LEU A 38 -4.99 -11.31 20.58
CA LEU A 38 -5.19 -12.22 21.70
C LEU A 38 -5.42 -13.68 21.26
N SER A 39 -5.64 -13.96 19.98
CA SER A 39 -5.90 -15.32 19.48
C SER A 39 -4.63 -16.14 19.26
N GLY A 40 -3.44 -15.54 19.38
CA GLY A 40 -2.16 -16.21 19.10
C GLY A 40 -1.91 -16.50 17.61
N GLN A 41 -2.77 -16.01 16.71
CA GLN A 41 -2.66 -16.20 15.26
C GLN A 41 -1.57 -15.34 14.60
N ILE A 42 -0.87 -14.53 15.40
CA ILE A 42 0.16 -13.62 14.95
C ILE A 42 1.50 -14.18 15.43
N SER A 43 2.25 -14.79 14.51
CA SER A 43 3.52 -15.44 14.83
C SER A 43 4.66 -14.46 15.15
N SER A 44 4.55 -13.18 14.73
CA SER A 44 5.57 -12.17 14.98
C SER A 44 5.01 -10.75 15.01
N LEU A 45 5.49 -9.93 15.96
CA LEU A 45 5.21 -8.49 16.01
C LEU A 45 5.67 -7.77 14.74
N THR A 46 6.81 -8.17 14.18
CA THR A 46 7.35 -7.62 12.94
C THR A 46 6.35 -7.72 11.78
N ASN A 47 5.66 -8.86 11.67
CA ASN A 47 4.66 -9.07 10.62
C ASN A 47 3.45 -8.15 10.77
N LEU A 48 3.06 -7.78 11.99
CA LEU A 48 1.99 -6.81 12.21
C LEU A 48 2.40 -5.40 11.84
N VAL A 49 3.58 -4.98 12.30
CA VAL A 49 4.04 -3.60 12.10
C VAL A 49 4.35 -3.33 10.63
N LEU A 50 4.94 -4.31 9.94
CA LEU A 50 5.33 -4.18 8.54
C LEU A 50 4.25 -4.62 7.55
N ASP A 51 3.13 -5.18 8.02
CA ASP A 51 2.07 -5.74 7.16
C ASP A 51 2.65 -6.79 6.17
N SER A 52 3.46 -7.70 6.72
CA SER A 52 4.22 -8.70 5.96
C SER A 52 3.92 -10.12 6.41
N SER A 53 4.11 -11.10 5.53
CA SER A 53 4.06 -12.52 5.88
C SER A 53 5.45 -13.12 5.78
N LEU A 54 6.31 -12.82 6.76
CA LEU A 54 7.63 -13.40 6.86
C LEU A 54 7.57 -14.65 7.76
N PRO A 55 8.32 -15.71 7.42
CA PRO A 55 8.53 -16.83 8.34
C PRO A 55 9.31 -16.37 9.58
N ASP A 56 9.14 -17.06 10.71
CA ASP A 56 9.63 -16.62 12.03
C ASP A 56 11.12 -16.23 12.05
N HIS A 57 11.98 -17.02 11.42
CA HIS A 57 13.42 -16.75 11.34
C HIS A 57 13.73 -15.44 10.59
N ALA A 58 13.00 -15.14 9.52
CA ALA A 58 13.15 -13.91 8.76
C ALA A 58 12.49 -12.72 9.49
N ALA A 59 11.37 -12.96 10.18
CA ALA A 59 10.66 -11.94 10.95
C ALA A 59 11.47 -11.42 12.15
N ILE A 60 12.30 -12.28 12.77
CA ILE A 60 13.24 -11.87 13.82
C ILE A 60 14.29 -10.91 13.26
N LEU A 61 14.91 -11.26 12.13
CA LEU A 61 15.91 -10.41 11.47
C LEU A 61 15.31 -9.08 11.01
N ALA A 62 14.14 -9.12 10.38
CA ALA A 62 13.41 -7.92 9.97
C ALA A 62 12.97 -7.06 11.18
N GLY A 63 12.83 -7.64 12.37
CA GLY A 63 12.56 -6.92 13.61
C GLY A 63 13.67 -5.95 14.03
N SER A 64 14.88 -6.10 13.49
CA SER A 64 15.98 -5.16 13.70
C SER A 64 15.88 -3.91 12.82
N ASP A 65 14.93 -3.86 11.87
CA ASP A 65 14.69 -2.66 11.04
C ASP A 65 14.10 -1.54 11.91
N PRO A 66 14.66 -0.32 11.89
CA PRO A 66 14.14 0.84 12.65
C PRO A 66 12.67 1.18 12.38
N SER A 67 12.13 0.74 11.25
CA SER A 67 10.71 0.90 10.89
C SER A 67 9.79 0.04 11.76
N VAL A 68 10.29 -1.05 12.35
CA VAL A 68 9.56 -1.93 13.27
C VAL A 68 9.43 -1.30 14.66
N SER A 69 10.46 -0.58 15.12
CA SER A 69 10.42 0.10 16.42
C SER A 69 9.58 1.37 16.43
N GLY A 70 9.13 1.84 15.25
CA GLY A 70 8.42 3.12 15.10
C GLY A 70 9.31 4.35 15.32
N MET A 71 10.62 4.16 15.56
CA MET A 71 11.59 5.25 15.71
C MET A 71 12.11 5.77 14.36
N SER A 72 11.79 5.08 13.26
CA SER A 72 12.10 5.55 11.91
C SER A 72 11.19 6.73 11.54
N ALA A 73 11.77 7.93 11.48
CA ALA A 73 11.08 9.10 10.95
C ALA A 73 10.97 8.96 9.42
N ASN A 74 9.73 8.81 8.92
CA ASN A 74 9.35 8.95 7.51
C ASN A 74 10.02 8.02 6.48
N ASP A 75 10.82 7.01 6.85
CA ASP A 75 11.48 6.12 5.89
C ASP A 75 10.58 4.95 5.43
N ARG A 76 9.30 5.23 5.18
CA ARG A 76 8.49 4.28 4.41
C ARG A 76 9.14 4.18 3.03
N PRO A 77 9.47 2.97 2.55
CA PRO A 77 10.19 2.79 1.29
C PRO A 77 9.48 3.53 0.15
N GLY A 78 10.24 4.32 -0.61
CA GLY A 78 9.83 4.82 -1.92
C GLY A 78 9.25 6.23 -1.99
N ARG A 79 9.11 7.00 -0.89
CA ARG A 79 8.47 8.34 -0.84
C ARG A 79 6.97 8.35 -1.23
N TYR A 80 6.54 7.43 -2.09
CA TYR A 80 5.20 7.18 -2.58
C TYR A 80 4.88 5.69 -2.45
N PRO A 81 4.16 5.26 -1.41
CA PRO A 81 3.91 3.84 -1.15
C PRO A 81 2.80 3.23 -2.01
N PHE A 82 2.18 4.01 -2.91
CA PHE A 82 1.05 3.55 -3.73
C PHE A 82 1.28 3.86 -5.21
N ILE A 83 0.95 2.91 -6.07
CA ILE A 83 0.85 3.06 -7.52
C ILE A 83 -0.63 3.04 -7.88
N LEU A 84 -1.04 3.94 -8.76
CA LEU A 84 -2.39 3.96 -9.33
C LEU A 84 -2.26 3.68 -10.83
N THR A 85 -2.87 2.60 -11.27
CA THR A 85 -2.89 2.18 -12.68
C THR A 85 -4.28 2.41 -13.24
N VAL A 86 -4.35 3.12 -14.37
CA VAL A 86 -5.61 3.40 -15.09
C VAL A 86 -5.41 3.02 -16.55
N VAL A 87 -6.33 2.24 -17.11
CA VAL A 87 -6.38 1.94 -18.54
C VAL A 87 -7.59 2.64 -19.14
N THR A 88 -7.37 3.47 -20.15
CA THR A 88 -8.41 4.29 -20.79
C THR A 88 -8.07 4.55 -22.26
N GLU A 89 -9.01 5.11 -23.01
CA GLU A 89 -8.81 5.57 -24.37
C GLU A 89 -8.07 6.92 -24.39
N ASN A 90 -7.35 7.21 -25.49
CA ASN A 90 -6.50 8.40 -25.60
C ASN A 90 -7.23 9.72 -25.30
N GLU A 91 -8.50 9.81 -25.65
CA GLU A 91 -9.35 10.99 -25.48
C GLU A 91 -9.60 11.34 -24.00
N GLN A 92 -9.52 10.35 -23.12
CA GLN A 92 -9.80 10.49 -21.69
C GLN A 92 -8.51 10.61 -20.85
N VAL A 93 -7.33 10.42 -21.45
CA VAL A 93 -6.05 10.45 -20.73
C VAL A 93 -5.84 11.76 -19.98
N GLU A 94 -6.07 12.91 -20.62
CA GLU A 94 -5.86 14.21 -19.94
C GLU A 94 -6.77 14.39 -18.74
N GLN A 95 -8.03 13.94 -18.84
CA GLN A 95 -8.98 14.00 -17.74
C GLN A 95 -8.53 13.13 -16.57
N ALA A 96 -8.07 11.89 -16.85
CA ALA A 96 -7.51 11.01 -15.83
C ALA A 96 -6.31 11.65 -15.13
N VAL A 97 -5.38 12.24 -15.90
CA VAL A 97 -4.18 12.92 -15.36
C VAL A 97 -4.56 14.07 -14.44
N GLN A 98 -5.56 14.88 -14.81
CA GLN A 98 -6.01 16.00 -13.97
C GLN A 98 -6.56 15.50 -12.64
N VAL A 99 -7.41 14.46 -12.64
CA VAL A 99 -7.95 13.87 -11.42
C VAL A 99 -6.82 13.35 -10.53
N ILE A 100 -5.85 12.62 -11.10
CA ILE A 100 -4.73 12.07 -10.34
C ILE A 100 -3.92 13.20 -9.66
N LYS A 101 -3.62 14.28 -10.40
CA LYS A 101 -2.89 15.44 -9.86
C LYS A 101 -3.67 16.19 -8.78
N GLN A 102 -5.00 16.32 -8.92
CA GLN A 102 -5.86 16.93 -7.89
C GLN A 102 -5.81 16.16 -6.56
N HIS A 103 -5.63 14.84 -6.61
CA HIS A 103 -5.45 14.01 -5.42
C HIS A 103 -3.99 13.93 -4.94
N GLY A 104 -3.07 14.72 -5.48
CA GLY A 104 -1.67 14.74 -5.08
C GLY A 104 -0.83 13.61 -5.66
N GLY A 105 -1.34 12.92 -6.68
CA GLY A 105 -0.58 11.95 -7.46
C GLY A 105 0.32 12.63 -8.50
N PHE A 106 1.34 11.90 -8.93
CA PHE A 106 2.27 12.30 -9.97
C PHE A 106 2.13 11.29 -11.11
N VAL A 107 2.01 11.77 -12.35
CA VAL A 107 1.89 10.97 -13.59
C VAL A 107 3.09 11.26 -14.46
#